data_AF-A0A529ZBT7-F1
#
_entry.id   AF-A0A529ZBT7-F1
#
_cell.length_a   1.000
_cell.length_b   1.000
_cell.length_c   1.000
_cell.angle_alpha   90.00
_cell.angle_beta   90.00
_cell.angle_gamma   90.00
#
_symmetry.space_group_name_H-M   'P 1'
#
loop_
_entity.id
_entity.type
_entity.pdbx_description
1 polymer ?
#
loop_
_entity_poly.entity_id
_entity_poly.type
_entity_poly.pdbx_seq_one_letter_code
_entity_poly.pdbx_strand_id
1 'polypeptide(L)' 'ETDRIVSLVDRMEVFSDERPIERYPVNIHVVLDHVKAIAKNGFSRRIKILEEYDPSLPPVFANRDQLIQVFLNLVK' A
#
# COMPACT_ATOMS: atom_id res chain seq x y z
N GLU A 1 -15.15 -20.79 -0.93
CA GLU A 1 -14.87 -21.03 0.52
C GLU A 1 -13.39 -21.31 0.77
N THR A 2 -12.73 -22.07 -0.12
CA THR A 2 -11.29 -22.38 -0.11
C THR A 2 -10.35 -21.16 -0.24
N ASP A 3 -10.74 -20.12 -0.99
CA ASP A 3 -9.91 -18.90 -1.16
C ASP A 3 -9.62 -18.14 0.14
N ARG A 4 -10.49 -18.28 1.16
CA ARG A 4 -10.32 -17.58 2.44
C ARG A 4 -9.22 -18.20 3.29
N ILE A 5 -9.04 -19.52 3.22
CA ILE A 5 -7.97 -20.24 3.94
C ILE A 5 -6.61 -19.93 3.32
N VAL A 6 -6.52 -19.86 1.98
CA VAL A 6 -5.29 -19.44 1.28
C VAL A 6 -4.88 -18.04 1.73
N SER A 7 -5.83 -17.09 1.81
CA SER A 7 -5.54 -15.73 2.27
C SER A 7 -5.11 -15.62 3.74
N LEU A 8 -5.43 -16.61 4.57
CA LEU A 8 -5.02 -16.68 5.98
C LEU A 8 -3.61 -17.27 6.12
N VAL A 9 -3.27 -18.27 5.32
CA VAL A 9 -1.95 -18.90 5.31
C VAL A 9 -0.90 -17.95 4.73
N ASP A 10 -1.20 -17.26 3.63
CA ASP A 10 -0.31 -16.25 3.01
C ASP A 10 -0.02 -15.08 3.98
N ARG A 11 -1.00 -14.73 4.83
CA ARG A 11 -0.83 -13.68 5.85
C ARG A 11 0.14 -14.10 6.95
N MET A 12 0.21 -15.39 7.28
CA MET A 12 1.00 -15.90 8.40
C MET A 12 2.50 -15.97 8.08
N GLU A 13 2.86 -16.16 6.81
CA GLU A 13 4.27 -16.12 6.36
C GLU A 13 4.84 -14.70 6.41
N VAL A 14 4.06 -13.68 6.07
CA VAL A 14 4.49 -12.27 6.13
C VAL A 14 4.72 -11.79 7.57
N PHE A 15 4.00 -12.34 8.56
CA PHE A 15 4.23 -12.04 9.98
C PHE A 15 5.42 -12.78 10.60
N SER A 16 5.90 -13.85 9.96
CA SER A 16 7.00 -14.69 10.48
C SER A 16 8.35 -14.37 9.85
N ASP A 17 8.39 -13.55 8.79
CA ASP A 17 9.63 -13.13 8.17
C ASP A 17 10.24 -11.97 8.97
N GLU A 18 11.06 -12.30 9.97
CA GLU A 18 11.81 -11.35 10.82
C GLU A 18 12.92 -10.61 10.06
N ARG A 19 12.99 -10.73 8.74
CA ARG A 19 13.97 -10.01 7.93
C ARG A 19 13.77 -8.50 8.11
N PRO A 20 14.86 -7.74 8.39
CA PRO A 20 14.76 -6.31 8.55
C PRO A 20 14.21 -5.68 7.28
N ILE A 21 13.18 -4.86 7.46
CA ILE A 21 12.55 -4.12 6.36
C ILE A 21 13.52 -3.04 5.91
N GLU A 22 14.02 -3.16 4.68
CA GLU A 22 14.87 -2.12 4.10
C GLU A 22 14.08 -0.82 3.92
N ARG A 23 14.55 0.23 4.58
CA ARG A 23 13.98 1.58 4.53
C ARG A 23 14.92 2.51 3.80
N TYR A 24 14.36 3.38 2.99
CA TYR A 24 15.06 4.41 2.26
C TYR A 24 14.19 5.66 2.15
N PRO A 25 14.73 6.82 1.75
CA PRO A 25 13.92 8.00 1.46
C PRO A 25 12.95 7.71 0.30
N VAL A 26 11.66 7.68 0.59
CA VAL A 26 10.59 7.41 -0.38
C VAL A 26 9.82 8.70 -0.65
N ASN A 27 9.64 9.03 -1.92
CA ASN A 27 8.72 10.11 -2.30
C ASN A 27 7.27 9.64 -2.13
N ILE A 28 6.58 10.19 -1.13
CA ILE A 28 5.21 9.79 -0.77
C ILE A 28 4.20 10.05 -1.90
N HIS A 29 4.42 11.07 -2.72
CA HIS A 29 3.56 11.39 -3.86
C HIS A 29 3.49 10.23 -4.85
N VAL A 30 4.66 9.65 -5.18
CA VAL A 30 4.76 8.50 -6.10
C VAL A 30 4.07 7.26 -5.54
N VAL A 31 4.11 7.07 -4.21
CA VAL A 31 3.40 5.98 -3.54
C VAL A 31 1.89 6.16 -3.67
N LEU A 32 1.37 7.34 -3.35
CA LEU A 32 -0.07 7.64 -3.39
C LEU A 32 -0.62 7.57 -4.82
N ASP A 33 0.12 8.07 -5.80
CA ASP A 33 -0.22 7.96 -7.22
C ASP A 33 -0.36 6.49 -7.65
N HIS A 34 0.57 5.64 -7.21
CA HIS A 34 0.54 4.22 -7.52
C HIS A 34 -0.67 3.52 -6.86
N VAL A 35 -0.92 3.79 -5.58
CA VAL A 35 -2.08 3.26 -4.85
C VAL A 35 -3.38 3.62 -5.56
N LYS A 36 -3.52 4.88 -5.99
CA LYS A 36 -4.68 5.35 -6.75
C LYS A 36 -4.84 4.64 -8.09
N ALA A 37 -3.75 4.44 -8.84
CA ALA A 37 -3.81 3.70 -10.11
C ALA A 37 -4.30 2.26 -9.90
N ILE A 38 -3.82 1.58 -8.86
CA ILE A 38 -4.26 0.23 -8.50
C ILE A 38 -5.73 0.24 -8.06
N ALA A 39 -6.09 1.14 -7.15
CA ALA A 39 -7.45 1.25 -6.62
C ALA A 39 -8.46 1.50 -7.76
N LYS A 40 -8.16 2.43 -8.69
CA LYS A 40 -9.04 2.77 -9.82
C LYS A 40 -9.29 1.59 -10.76
N ASN A 41 -8.25 0.80 -11.03
CA ASN A 41 -8.34 -0.37 -11.90
C ASN A 41 -8.96 -1.59 -11.19
N GLY A 42 -8.91 -1.62 -9.86
CA GLY A 42 -9.48 -2.70 -9.04
C GLY A 42 -10.84 -2.33 -8.44
N PHE A 43 -10.85 -2.15 -7.12
CA PHE A 43 -12.04 -2.13 -6.30
C PHE A 43 -12.77 -0.76 -6.24
N SER A 44 -12.13 0.33 -6.66
CA SER A 44 -12.70 1.69 -6.57
C SER A 44 -13.26 2.24 -7.88
N ARG A 45 -13.55 1.38 -8.88
CA ARG A 45 -13.98 1.79 -10.24
C ARG A 45 -15.17 2.75 -10.28
N ARG A 46 -16.02 2.79 -9.24
CA ARG A 46 -17.19 3.69 -9.12
C ARG A 46 -17.08 4.72 -7.99
N ILE A 47 -15.93 4.80 -7.31
CA ILE A 47 -15.72 5.70 -6.18
C ILE A 47 -14.86 6.88 -6.64
N LYS A 48 -15.26 8.10 -6.25
CA LYS A 48 -14.45 9.29 -6.51
C LYS A 48 -13.35 9.39 -5.44
N ILE A 49 -12.10 9.23 -5.86
CA ILE A 49 -10.92 9.51 -5.01
C ILE A 49 -10.56 10.98 -5.18
N LEU A 50 -10.51 11.73 -4.07
CA LEU A 50 -10.03 13.10 -4.02
C LEU A 50 -8.61 13.11 -3.42
N GLU A 51 -7.73 13.92 -4.00
CA GLU A 51 -6.36 14.09 -3.53
C GLU A 51 -6.16 15.51 -3.03
N GLU A 52 -5.76 15.62 -1.78
CA GLU A 52 -5.34 16.86 -1.16
C GLU A 52 -4.10 16.54 -0.35
N TYR A 53 -2.94 16.94 -0.85
CA TYR A 53 -1.65 16.77 -0.18
C TYR A 53 -0.79 18.01 -0.41
N ASP A 54 0.12 18.26 0.54
CA ASP A 54 1.06 19.38 0.47
C ASP A 54 2.26 19.01 -0.44
N PRO A 55 2.50 19.75 -1.54
CA PRO A 55 3.61 19.47 -2.46
C PRO A 55 5.00 19.60 -1.83
N SER A 56 5.13 20.26 -0.68
CA SER A 56 6.40 20.49 0.02
C SER A 56 6.82 19.32 0.91
N LEU A 57 5.99 18.27 1.01
CA LEU A 57 6.27 17.13 1.89
C LEU A 57 7.63 16.49 1.55
N PRO A 58 8.53 16.35 2.54
CA PRO A 58 9.82 15.73 2.32
C PRO A 58 9.66 14.21 2.09
N PRO A 59 10.69 13.55 1.54
CA PRO A 59 10.74 12.10 1.47
C PRO A 59 10.60 11.44 2.84
N VAL A 60 9.85 10.34 2.89
CA VAL A 60 9.61 9.58 4.13
C VAL A 60 10.57 8.40 4.19
N PHE A 61 11.24 8.21 5.32
CA PHE A 61 12.14 7.06 5.50
C PHE A 61 11.36 5.78 5.77
N ALA A 62 11.09 5.01 4.71
CA ALA A 62 10.18 3.87 4.75
C ALA A 62 10.51 2.85 3.66
N ASN A 63 9.79 1.72 3.66
CA ASN A 63 9.77 0.79 2.54
C ASN A 63 8.60 1.13 1.62
N ARG A 64 8.88 1.37 0.33
CA ARG A 64 7.88 1.78 -0.65
C ARG A 64 6.74 0.76 -0.80
N ASP A 65 7.06 -0.52 -0.90
CA ASP A 65 6.06 -1.55 -1.20
C ASP A 65 5.16 -1.82 0.00
N GLN A 66 5.70 -1.73 1.22
CA GLN A 66 4.88 -1.77 2.44
C GLN A 66 3.96 -0.56 2.56
N LEU A 67 4.43 0.66 2.25
CA LEU A 67 3.56 1.83 2.23
C LEU A 67 2.42 1.65 1.23
N ILE A 68 2.71 1.16 0.03
CA ILE A 68 1.68 0.85 -0.97
C ILE A 68 0.64 -0.12 -0.38
N GLN A 69 1.07 -1.22 0.24
CA GLN A 69 0.16 -2.18 0.85
C GLN A 69 -0.68 -1.57 1.97
N VAL A 70 -0.08 -0.78 2.86
CA VAL A 70 -0.79 -0.09 3.94
C VAL A 70 -1.89 0.80 3.35
N PHE A 71 -1.57 1.66 2.38
CA PHE A 71 -2.56 2.54 1.79
C PHE A 71 -3.64 1.79 1.00
N LEU A 72 -3.30 0.72 0.28
CA LEU A 72 -4.29 -0.13 -0.39
C LEU A 72 -5.26 -0.77 0.61
N ASN A 73 -4.74 -1.23 1.76
CA ASN A 73 -5.57 -1.80 2.83
C ASN A 73 -6.46 -0.77 3.52
N LEU A 74 -6.07 0.51 3.55
CA LEU A 74 -6.90 1.59 4.09
C LEU A 74 -8.00 2.04 3.12
N VAL A 75 -7.73 1.97 1.82
CA VAL A 75 -8.67 2.45 0.78
C VAL A 75 -9.69 1.37 0.40
N LYS A 76 -9.36 0.09 0.57
CA LYS A 76 -10.23 -1.08 0.28
C LYS A 76 -11.33 -1.26 1.33
#